data_AF-A0A9P6SYB5-F1
#
_entry.id   AF-A0A9P6SYB5-F1
#
_cell.length_a   1.000
_cell.length_b   1.000
_cell.length_c   1.000
_cell.angle_alpha   90.00
_cell.angle_beta   90.00
_cell.angle_gamma   90.00
#
_symmetry.space_group_name_H-M   'P 1'
#
loop_
_entity.id
_entity.type
_entity.pdbx_description
1 polymer ?
#
loop_
_entity_poly.entity_id
_entity_poly.type
_entity_poly.pdbx_seq_one_letter_code
_entity_poly.pdbx_strand_id
1 'polypeptide(L)'
;MSNLGYPQTGFSTNQFYSKAFAEPDPNKRRRLFADARQSNLCSYQVYVLAAEAEEHWGADIVRLKAILHKGVMVFKNPAGQGAHCPKVSKGTWMKEVAGLKQRRHALVATALEQVVNESF
;
A
#
# COMPACT_ATOMS: atom_id res chain seq x y z
N MET A 1 11.62 22.17 -13.85
CA MET A 1 12.66 21.13 -14.01
C MET A 1 11.99 19.89 -14.55
N SER A 2 12.32 19.50 -15.77
CA SER A 2 11.74 18.36 -16.47
C SER A 2 12.11 17.07 -15.75
N ASN A 3 11.12 16.25 -15.36
CA ASN A 3 11.32 14.89 -14.85
C ASN A 3 11.80 13.98 -15.99
N LEU A 4 13.06 14.14 -16.40
CA LEU A 4 13.80 13.26 -17.30
C LEU A 4 14.42 12.14 -16.45
N GLY A 5 13.97 10.89 -16.63
CA GLY A 5 14.79 9.74 -16.26
C GLY A 5 14.11 8.51 -15.64
N TYR A 6 12.79 8.48 -15.45
CA TYR A 6 12.11 7.25 -15.01
C TYR A 6 11.06 6.83 -16.03
N PRO A 7 11.01 5.55 -16.44
CA PRO A 7 9.97 5.09 -17.34
C PRO A 7 8.61 5.36 -16.69
N GLN A 8 7.76 6.11 -17.39
CA GLN A 8 6.33 6.23 -17.09
C GLN A 8 5.65 4.87 -17.31
N THR A 9 5.99 3.86 -16.52
CA THR A 9 5.07 2.75 -16.37
C THR A 9 3.94 3.23 -15.46
N GLY A 10 3.01 4.02 -16.04
CA GLY A 10 1.80 4.52 -15.40
C GLY A 10 0.85 3.38 -15.09
N PHE A 11 1.27 2.44 -14.23
CA PHE A 11 0.44 1.34 -13.82
C PHE A 11 -0.71 1.88 -12.98
N SER A 12 -1.93 1.49 -13.33
CA SER A 12 -3.03 1.63 -12.39
C SER A 12 -2.79 0.73 -11.16
N THR A 13 -3.47 1.03 -10.06
CA THR A 13 -3.38 0.24 -8.81
C THR A 13 -3.63 -1.26 -9.06
N ASN A 14 -4.54 -1.60 -9.99
CA ASN A 14 -4.85 -2.98 -10.36
C ASN A 14 -3.76 -3.66 -11.20
N GLN A 15 -3.12 -2.91 -12.11
CA GLN A 15 -1.99 -3.42 -12.90
C GLN A 15 -0.78 -3.68 -12.02
N PHE A 16 -0.51 -2.80 -11.05
CA PHE A 16 0.49 -3.03 -10.02
C PHE A 16 0.19 -4.33 -9.26
N TYR A 17 -1.03 -4.46 -8.73
CA TYR A 17 -1.40 -5.64 -7.93
C TYR A 17 -1.22 -6.94 -8.71
N SER A 18 -1.73 -7.01 -9.94
CA SER A 18 -1.61 -8.20 -10.78
C SER A 18 -0.15 -8.59 -11.03
N LYS A 19 0.73 -7.60 -11.26
CA LYS A 19 2.17 -7.83 -11.46
C LYS A 19 2.88 -8.24 -10.17
N ALA A 20 2.58 -7.59 -9.05
CA ALA A 20 3.19 -7.91 -7.76
C ALA A 20 2.76 -9.29 -7.25
N PHE A 21 1.50 -9.66 -7.48
CA PHE A 21 0.96 -10.97 -7.14
C PHE A 21 1.64 -12.09 -7.94
N ALA A 22 1.93 -11.87 -9.22
CA ALA A 22 2.59 -12.86 -10.07
C ALA A 22 4.14 -12.89 -9.95
N GLU A 23 4.75 -11.99 -9.18
CA GLU A 23 6.21 -11.85 -9.10
C GLU A 23 6.78 -12.52 -7.84
N PRO A 24 7.48 -13.67 -7.95
CA PRO A 24 8.05 -14.37 -6.80
C PRO A 24 9.27 -13.66 -6.20
N ASP A 25 9.99 -12.84 -6.96
CA ASP A 25 11.19 -12.15 -6.46
C ASP A 25 10.82 -10.94 -5.57
N PRO A 26 11.17 -10.95 -4.27
CA PRO A 26 10.87 -9.87 -3.35
C PRO A 26 11.54 -8.54 -3.76
N ASN A 27 12.70 -8.56 -4.40
CA ASN A 27 13.37 -7.33 -4.82
C ASN A 27 12.63 -6.67 -5.99
N LYS A 28 12.11 -7.46 -6.93
CA LYS A 28 11.27 -6.94 -8.02
C LYS A 28 9.94 -6.43 -7.49
N ARG A 29 9.28 -7.13 -6.56
CA ARG A 29 8.05 -6.61 -5.91
C ARG A 29 8.28 -5.27 -5.22
N ARG A 30 9.41 -5.10 -4.52
CA ARG A 30 9.76 -3.82 -3.89
C ARG A 30 9.94 -2.69 -4.92
N ARG A 31 10.54 -2.97 -6.08
CA ARG A 31 10.65 -2.01 -7.19
C ARG A 31 9.27 -1.66 -7.76
N LEU A 32 8.45 -2.68 -8.07
CA LEU A 32 7.07 -2.48 -8.53
C LEU A 32 6.25 -1.62 -7.56
N PHE A 33 6.41 -1.83 -6.25
CA PHE A 33 5.75 -1.02 -5.24
C PHE A 33 6.30 0.41 -5.17
N ALA A 34 7.60 0.61 -5.37
CA ALA A 34 8.18 1.96 -5.46
C ALA A 34 7.61 2.72 -6.66
N ASP A 35 7.56 2.07 -7.82
CA ASP A 35 7.04 2.64 -9.06
C ASP A 35 5.54 2.96 -8.93
N ALA A 36 4.75 2.00 -8.41
CA ALA A 36 3.30 2.18 -8.23
C ALA A 36 2.96 3.38 -7.33
N ARG A 37 3.74 3.62 -6.27
CA ARG A 37 3.55 4.78 -5.40
C ARG A 37 3.88 6.09 -6.11
N GLN A 38 4.88 6.11 -6.98
CA GLN A 38 5.21 7.29 -7.77
C GLN A 38 4.16 7.57 -8.85
N SER A 39 3.60 6.53 -9.47
CA SER A 39 2.55 6.68 -10.48
C SER A 39 1.17 7.00 -9.90
N ASN A 40 0.92 6.64 -8.63
CA ASN A 40 -0.39 6.80 -7.98
C ASN A 40 -0.23 7.50 -6.62
N LEU A 41 0.37 8.70 -6.61
CA LEU A 41 0.74 9.43 -5.39
C LEU A 41 -0.40 9.57 -4.37
N CYS A 42 -1.64 9.77 -4.83
CA CYS A 42 -2.81 9.96 -3.95
C CYS A 42 -3.65 8.70 -3.72
N SER A 43 -3.21 7.52 -4.17
CA SER A 43 -3.94 6.27 -3.95
C SER A 43 -3.36 5.53 -2.75
N TYR A 44 -4.05 5.61 -1.61
CA TYR A 44 -3.69 4.86 -0.42
C TYR A 44 -3.82 3.35 -0.62
N GLN A 45 -4.70 2.91 -1.54
CA GLN A 45 -4.93 1.49 -1.84
C GLN A 45 -3.66 0.78 -2.32
N VAL A 46 -2.70 1.49 -2.92
CA VAL A 46 -1.41 0.90 -3.34
C VAL A 46 -0.69 0.22 -2.17
N TYR A 47 -0.80 0.78 -0.95
CA TYR A 47 -0.17 0.21 0.24
C TYR A 47 -0.90 -1.05 0.74
N VAL A 48 -2.22 -1.07 0.64
CA VAL A 48 -3.05 -2.23 1.01
C VAL A 48 -2.79 -3.38 0.05
N LEU A 49 -2.86 -3.12 -1.26
CA LEU A 49 -2.59 -4.11 -2.30
C LEU A 49 -1.15 -4.63 -2.28
N ALA A 50 -0.18 -3.79 -1.91
CA ALA A 50 1.21 -4.24 -1.72
C ALA A 50 1.34 -5.20 -0.54
N ALA A 51 0.63 -4.95 0.57
CA ALA A 51 0.63 -5.84 1.72
C ALA A 51 -0.05 -7.18 1.38
N GLU A 52 -1.16 -7.17 0.63
CA GLU A 52 -1.80 -8.40 0.14
C GLU A 52 -0.90 -9.23 -0.76
N ALA A 53 -0.19 -8.59 -1.70
CA ALA A 53 0.76 -9.27 -2.56
C ALA A 53 1.92 -9.88 -1.75
N GLU A 54 2.40 -9.19 -0.72
CA GLU A 54 3.47 -9.73 0.13
C GLU A 54 2.97 -10.85 1.05
N GLU A 55 1.72 -10.78 1.56
CA GLU A 55 1.08 -11.86 2.31
C GLU A 55 0.96 -13.13 1.45
N HIS A 56 0.58 -12.99 0.17
CA HIS A 56 0.53 -14.12 -0.77
C HIS A 56 1.87 -14.86 -0.88
N TRP A 57 2.98 -14.12 -0.84
CA TRP A 57 4.34 -14.67 -0.88
C TRP A 57 4.91 -15.02 0.51
N GLY A 58 4.07 -15.09 1.55
CA GLY A 58 4.45 -15.55 2.88
C GLY A 58 5.15 -14.51 3.75
N ALA A 59 4.96 -13.21 3.48
CA ALA A 59 5.49 -12.17 4.36
C ALA A 59 4.87 -12.25 5.77
N ASP A 60 5.72 -12.02 6.77
CA ASP A 60 5.29 -12.01 8.17
C ASP A 60 4.54 -10.72 8.54
N ILE A 61 3.91 -10.73 9.72
CA ILE A 61 3.13 -9.60 10.21
C ILE A 61 3.97 -8.33 10.35
N VAL A 62 5.26 -8.47 10.68
CA VAL A 62 6.19 -7.33 10.86
C VAL A 62 6.40 -6.62 9.54
N ARG A 63 6.64 -7.36 8.46
CA ARG A 63 6.79 -6.84 7.10
C ARG A 63 5.50 -6.18 6.61
N LEU A 64 4.35 -6.80 6.84
CA LEU A 64 3.06 -6.24 6.45
C LEU A 64 2.77 -4.93 7.21
N LYS A 65 2.97 -4.91 8.53
CA LYS A 65 2.86 -3.69 9.34
C LYS A 65 3.74 -2.57 8.81
N ALA A 66 4.99 -2.86 8.43
CA ALA A 66 5.90 -1.83 7.91
C ALA A 66 5.37 -1.17 6.61
N ILE A 67 4.77 -1.97 5.72
CA ILE A 67 4.15 -1.45 4.48
C ILE A 67 2.94 -0.58 4.83
N LEU A 68 2.04 -1.10 5.68
CA LEU A 68 0.77 -0.46 6.02
C LEU A 68 0.98 0.81 6.86
N HIS A 69 1.88 0.79 7.84
CA HIS A 69 2.26 1.94 8.66
C HIS A 69 2.75 3.10 7.80
N LYS A 70 3.57 2.81 6.78
CA LYS A 70 4.00 3.85 5.83
C LYS A 70 2.81 4.49 5.11
N GLY A 71 1.84 3.68 4.65
CA GLY A 71 0.63 4.17 4.00
C GLY A 71 -0.22 5.02 4.94
N VAL A 72 -0.51 4.50 6.14
CA VAL A 72 -1.32 5.21 7.15
C VAL A 72 -0.68 6.54 7.51
N MET A 73 0.62 6.60 7.75
CA MET A 73 1.30 7.86 8.09
C MET A 73 1.24 8.88 6.96
N VAL A 74 1.44 8.44 5.71
CA VAL A 74 1.36 9.33 4.53
C VAL A 74 -0.06 9.92 4.41
N PHE A 75 -1.11 9.14 4.61
CA PHE A 75 -2.50 9.60 4.37
C PHE A 75 -3.24 10.09 5.62
N LYS A 76 -2.70 9.89 6.83
CA LYS A 76 -3.19 10.49 8.08
C LYS A 76 -2.92 12.00 8.10
N ASN A 77 -1.68 12.37 7.75
CA ASN A 77 -1.27 13.77 7.68
C ASN A 77 -0.30 13.97 6.51
N PRO A 78 -0.80 14.27 5.29
CA PRO A 78 0.01 14.22 4.08
C PRO A 78 0.93 15.44 3.88
N ALA A 79 1.44 16.02 4.96
CA ALA A 79 2.42 17.11 4.90
C ALA A 79 3.67 16.64 4.14
N GLY A 80 4.00 17.29 3.02
CA GLY A 80 5.13 16.95 2.15
C GLY A 80 4.72 16.23 0.86
N GLN A 81 4.73 14.89 0.85
CA GLN A 81 4.58 14.08 -0.37
C GLN A 81 3.15 14.07 -0.97
N GLY A 82 2.16 14.58 -0.26
CA GLY A 82 0.75 14.52 -0.67
C GLY A 82 -0.05 15.71 -0.17
N ALA A 83 0.52 16.91 -0.08
CA ALA A 83 -0.19 18.09 0.43
C ALA A 83 -1.52 18.37 -0.31
N HIS A 84 -1.68 17.84 -1.53
CA HIS A 84 -2.87 17.87 -2.37
C HIS A 84 -3.70 16.57 -2.35
N CYS A 85 -3.21 15.50 -1.73
CA CYS A 85 -3.89 14.22 -1.63
C CYS A 85 -4.91 14.21 -0.49
N PRO A 86 -6.05 13.52 -0.65
CA PRO A 86 -7.07 13.47 0.37
C PRO A 86 -6.58 12.74 1.61
N LYS A 87 -6.86 13.31 2.79
CA LYS A 87 -6.67 12.61 4.06
C LYS A 87 -7.60 11.39 4.10
N VAL A 88 -7.08 10.27 4.60
CA VAL A 88 -7.88 9.05 4.79
C VAL A 88 -8.23 8.93 6.26
N SER A 89 -9.52 8.92 6.56
CA SER A 89 -10.02 8.85 7.94
C SER A 89 -9.82 7.46 8.55
N LYS A 90 -9.79 7.38 9.89
CA LYS A 90 -9.81 6.11 10.63
C LYS A 90 -10.95 5.20 10.16
N GLY A 91 -12.15 5.76 9.93
CA GLY A 91 -13.30 5.01 9.44
C GLY A 91 -13.10 4.39 8.05
N THR A 92 -12.41 5.08 7.14
CA THR A 92 -12.06 4.52 5.83
C THR A 92 -11.09 3.34 5.96
N TRP A 93 -10.08 3.46 6.81
CA TRP A 93 -9.15 2.36 7.07
C TRP A 93 -9.83 1.15 7.71
N MET A 94 -10.77 1.35 8.64
CA MET A 94 -11.52 0.25 9.24
C MET A 94 -12.46 -0.45 8.23
N LYS A 95 -12.96 0.26 7.21
CA LYS A 95 -13.67 -0.38 6.09
C LYS A 95 -12.74 -1.28 5.27
N GLU A 96 -11.49 -0.88 5.04
CA GLU A 96 -10.49 -1.74 4.39
C GLU A 96 -10.20 -3.00 5.22
N VAL A 97 -10.09 -2.87 6.55
CA VAL A 97 -9.94 -4.04 7.45
C VAL A 97 -11.09 -5.03 7.26
N ALA A 98 -12.33 -4.55 7.21
CA ALA A 98 -13.49 -5.40 6.97
C ALA A 98 -13.44 -6.06 5.58
N GLY A 99 -13.07 -5.30 4.54
CA GLY A 99 -12.92 -5.83 3.17
C GLY A 99 -11.81 -6.88 3.04
N LEU A 100 -10.70 -6.71 3.75
CA LEU A 100 -9.60 -7.69 3.79
C LEU A 100 -10.03 -9.00 4.46
N LYS A 101 -10.80 -8.92 5.56
CA LYS A 101 -11.38 -10.09 6.23
C LYS A 101 -12.29 -10.89 5.28
N GLN A 102 -13.12 -10.19 4.50
CA GLN A 102 -13.99 -10.82 3.49
C GLN A 102 -13.21 -11.51 2.36
N ARG A 103 -12.09 -10.91 1.93
CA ARG A 103 -11.21 -11.44 0.88
C ARG A 103 -10.20 -12.48 1.38
N ARG A 104 -10.30 -12.92 2.64
CA ARG A 104 -9.42 -13.90 3.29
C ARG A 104 -7.96 -13.46 3.47
N HIS A 105 -7.70 -12.15 3.47
CA HIS A 105 -6.40 -11.55 3.80
C HIS A 105 -6.32 -11.28 5.32
N ALA A 106 -6.42 -12.34 6.13
CA ALA A 106 -6.59 -12.21 7.57
C ALA A 106 -5.37 -11.58 8.26
N LEU A 107 -4.15 -11.88 7.79
CA LEU A 107 -2.92 -11.39 8.40
C LEU A 107 -2.70 -9.92 8.05
N VAL A 108 -3.01 -9.51 6.81
CA VAL A 108 -3.05 -8.09 6.40
C VAL A 108 -4.12 -7.33 7.18
N ALA A 109 -5.32 -7.91 7.35
CA ALA A 109 -6.39 -7.27 8.10
C ALA A 109 -5.98 -6.99 9.56
N THR A 110 -5.40 -7.98 10.24
CA THR A 110 -4.87 -7.82 11.60
C THR A 110 -3.76 -6.78 11.66
N ALA A 111 -2.82 -6.81 10.70
CA ALA A 111 -1.74 -5.83 10.63
C ALA A 111 -2.28 -4.40 10.44
N LEU A 112 -3.25 -4.21 9.54
CA LEU A 112 -3.85 -2.90 9.27
C LEU A 112 -4.64 -2.39 10.47
N GLU A 113 -5.44 -3.25 11.11
CA GLU A 113 -6.21 -2.90 12.31
C GLU A 113 -5.30 -2.43 13.44
N GLN A 114 -4.18 -3.13 13.69
CA GLN A 114 -3.20 -2.73 14.70
C GLN A 114 -2.54 -1.40 14.35
N VAL A 115 -2.05 -1.23 13.11
CA VAL A 115 -1.42 0.02 12.66
C VAL A 115 -2.37 1.21 12.80
N VAL A 116 -3.64 1.06 12.40
CA VAL A 116 -4.65 2.13 12.47
C VAL A 116 -4.94 2.52 13.91
N ASN A 117 -5.04 1.55 14.82
CA ASN A 117 -5.27 1.81 16.24
C ASN A 117 -4.05 2.44 16.93
N GLU A 118 -2.83 2.07 16.55
CA GLU A 118 -1.58 2.68 17.04
C GLU A 118 -1.40 4.11 16.48
N SER A 119 -1.92 4.38 15.28
CA SER A 119 -1.67 5.62 14.56
C SER A 119 -2.77 6.67 14.67
N PHE A 120 -3.99 6.39 15.16
CA PHE A 120 -5.10 7.36 15.24
C PHE A 120 -5.72 7.43 16.63
#